data_AF-A0A956ZFF5-F1
#
_entry.id   AF-A0A956ZFF5-F1
#
_cell.length_a   1.000
_cell.length_b   1.000
_cell.length_c   1.000
_cell.angle_alpha   90.00
_cell.angle_beta   90.00
_cell.angle_gamma   90.00
#
_symmetry.space_group_name_H-M   'P 1'
#
loop_
_entity.id
_entity.type
_entity.pdbx_description
1 polymer ?
#
loop_
_entity_poly.entity_id
_entity_poly.type
_entity_poly.pdbx_seq_one_letter_code
_entity_poly.pdbx_strand_id
1 'polypeptide(L)'
;FGISLIYCYKRGYYLKNWEKEIFRWFILSMSGYVIIRFLTYQTFSPRNFYGVPIPFWGPLPEVLFNAAQFIFYILTFLFIFVVLKKFIMEKKLIPLPSVLLVLTVSCLGLSKDTSNAMMWFYVPGFFHGSQYLAVCLSYYLKEKGMPEGMSTWDIAKVAATAPGLKYVGTVILTGCFFYVGIPHFFMQLGFDYAMVGGLVLGVVNYHHFITDAAIWRLRDKRCRELLLA
;
A
#
# COMPACT_ATOMS: atom_id res chain seq x y z
N PHE A 1 -4.81 -4.91 -3.41
CA PHE A 1 -6.12 -5.45 -3.86
C PHE A 1 -7.28 -4.52 -3.55
N GLY A 2 -7.63 -4.27 -2.28
CA GLY A 2 -8.84 -3.49 -1.91
C GLY A 2 -8.88 -2.08 -2.49
N ILE A 3 -7.78 -1.32 -2.40
CA ILE A 3 -7.68 0.04 -2.97
C ILE A 3 -7.85 0.02 -4.50
N SER A 4 -7.19 -0.92 -5.20
CA SER A 4 -7.36 -1.10 -6.65
C SER A 4 -8.81 -1.39 -7.04
N LEU A 5 -9.55 -2.18 -6.24
CA LEU A 5 -10.97 -2.43 -6.48
C LEU A 5 -11.82 -1.16 -6.32
N ILE A 6 -11.52 -0.32 -5.32
CA ILE A 6 -12.22 0.95 -5.12
C ILE A 6 -12.04 1.85 -6.35
N TYR A 7 -10.83 1.96 -6.88
CA TYR A 7 -10.57 2.72 -8.11
C TYR A 7 -11.31 2.14 -9.32
N CYS A 8 -11.33 0.81 -9.45
CA CYS A 8 -12.10 0.12 -10.49
C CYS A 8 -13.59 0.51 -10.42
N TYR A 9 -14.23 0.38 -9.25
CA TYR A 9 -15.66 0.62 -9.12
C TYR A 9 -16.04 2.09 -9.23
N LYS A 10 -15.22 2.99 -8.69
CA LYS A 10 -15.42 4.45 -8.87
C LYS A 10 -15.35 4.90 -10.33
N ARG A 11 -14.72 4.12 -11.22
CA ARG A 11 -14.61 4.42 -12.65
C ARG A 11 -15.46 3.51 -13.54
N GLY A 12 -16.46 2.84 -12.98
CA GLY A 12 -17.37 1.97 -13.74
C GLY A 12 -16.73 0.69 -14.31
N TYR A 13 -15.52 0.35 -13.84
CA TYR A 13 -14.83 -0.89 -14.15
C TYR A 13 -15.26 -1.98 -13.16
N TYR A 14 -16.39 -2.63 -13.47
CA TYR A 14 -16.95 -3.67 -12.61
C TYR A 14 -16.38 -5.05 -12.95
N LEU A 15 -15.82 -5.70 -11.94
CA LEU A 15 -15.31 -7.06 -12.00
C LEU A 15 -16.41 -8.03 -11.52
N LYS A 16 -16.64 -9.10 -12.29
CA LYS A 16 -17.47 -10.25 -11.88
C LYS A 16 -16.80 -10.98 -10.71
N ASN A 17 -17.54 -11.87 -10.03
CA ASN A 17 -17.03 -12.59 -8.87
C ASN A 17 -15.75 -13.38 -9.16
N TRP A 18 -15.71 -14.17 -10.24
CA TRP A 18 -14.51 -14.92 -10.61
C TRP A 18 -13.33 -14.00 -11.04
N GLU A 19 -13.61 -12.87 -11.70
CA GLU A 19 -12.57 -11.88 -12.08
C GLU A 19 -11.96 -11.21 -10.84
N LYS A 20 -12.80 -10.91 -9.84
CA LYS A 20 -12.34 -10.42 -8.53
C LYS A 20 -11.45 -11.43 -7.82
N GLU A 21 -11.83 -12.71 -7.82
CA GLU A 21 -11.02 -13.75 -7.20
C GLU A 21 -9.68 -13.92 -7.91
N ILE A 22 -9.64 -13.94 -9.24
CA ILE A 22 -8.37 -13.96 -10.00
C ILE A 22 -7.49 -12.78 -9.59
N PHE A 23 -8.06 -11.57 -9.53
CA PHE A 23 -7.28 -10.40 -9.11
C PHE A 23 -6.80 -10.50 -7.66
N ARG A 24 -7.62 -11.03 -6.75
CA ARG A 24 -7.23 -11.27 -5.35
C ARG A 24 -6.07 -12.26 -5.28
N TRP A 25 -6.21 -13.41 -5.90
CA TRP A 25 -5.21 -14.48 -5.90
C TRP A 25 -3.93 -14.04 -6.59
N PHE A 26 -4.00 -13.29 -7.68
CA PHE A 26 -2.83 -12.68 -8.30
C PHE A 26 -2.03 -11.83 -7.31
N ILE A 27 -2.68 -10.89 -6.61
CA ILE A 27 -2.00 -10.05 -5.62
C ILE A 27 -1.43 -10.88 -4.46
N LEU A 28 -2.19 -11.85 -3.94
CA LEU A 28 -1.72 -12.72 -2.85
C LEU A 28 -0.54 -13.59 -3.29
N SER A 29 -0.59 -14.15 -4.50
CA SER A 29 0.49 -14.97 -5.05
C SER A 29 1.76 -14.17 -5.30
N MET A 30 1.64 -12.90 -5.68
CA MET A 30 2.78 -11.99 -5.78
C MET A 30 3.44 -11.80 -4.42
N SER A 31 2.67 -11.48 -3.38
CA SER A 31 3.20 -11.35 -2.02
C SER A 31 3.84 -12.65 -1.53
N GLY A 32 3.16 -13.79 -1.72
CA GLY A 32 3.68 -15.10 -1.34
C GLY A 32 4.99 -15.46 -2.06
N TYR A 33 5.03 -15.30 -3.38
CA TYR A 33 6.23 -15.53 -4.18
C TYR A 33 7.39 -14.66 -3.74
N VAL A 34 7.16 -13.36 -3.51
CA VAL A 34 8.21 -12.42 -3.06
C VAL A 34 8.77 -12.81 -1.69
N ILE A 35 7.90 -13.15 -0.74
CA ILE A 35 8.31 -13.60 0.61
C ILE A 35 9.15 -14.88 0.51
N ILE A 36 8.65 -15.88 -0.22
CA ILE A 36 9.37 -17.15 -0.41
C ILE A 36 10.70 -16.91 -1.12
N ARG A 37 10.74 -16.05 -2.14
CA ARG A 37 11.96 -15.65 -2.84
C ARG A 37 12.99 -15.02 -1.89
N PHE A 38 12.58 -14.14 -0.99
CA PHE A 38 13.47 -13.51 -0.01
C PHE A 38 13.99 -14.52 1.03
N LEU A 39 13.14 -15.46 1.47
CA LEU A 39 13.52 -16.49 2.44
C LEU A 39 14.28 -17.67 1.81
N THR A 40 14.26 -17.82 0.48
CA THR A 40 15.01 -18.87 -0.23
C THR A 40 16.40 -18.40 -0.62
N TYR A 41 16.52 -17.18 -1.15
CA TYR A 41 17.79 -16.66 -1.68
C TYR A 41 18.21 -15.36 -1.00
N GLN A 42 19.33 -15.41 -0.28
CA GLN A 42 19.90 -14.27 0.45
C GLN A 42 20.25 -13.07 -0.46
N THR A 43 20.47 -13.30 -1.75
CA THR A 43 20.71 -12.23 -2.74
C THR A 43 19.49 -11.35 -3.00
N PHE A 44 18.29 -11.79 -2.58
CA PHE A 44 17.07 -11.01 -2.70
C PHE A 44 16.60 -10.43 -1.36
N SER A 45 17.14 -10.91 -0.23
CA SER A 45 16.77 -10.42 1.09
C SER A 45 17.54 -9.14 1.44
N PRO A 46 16.87 -8.09 1.96
CA PRO A 46 17.55 -6.97 2.58
C PRO A 46 18.44 -7.45 3.74
N ARG A 47 19.70 -6.99 3.77
CA ARG A 47 20.66 -7.33 4.84
C ARG A 47 20.60 -6.37 6.02
N ASN A 48 20.05 -5.19 5.78
CA ASN A 48 19.98 -4.10 6.73
C ASN A 48 18.63 -3.40 6.56
N PHE A 49 17.98 -3.07 7.67
CA PHE A 49 16.79 -2.26 7.70
C PHE A 49 17.00 -1.12 8.69
N TYR A 50 17.19 0.09 8.16
CA TYR A 50 17.48 1.28 8.96
C TYR A 50 18.61 1.04 9.98
N GLY A 51 19.80 0.70 9.50
CA GLY A 51 20.98 0.49 10.35
C GLY A 51 20.97 -0.85 11.11
N VAL A 52 19.82 -1.48 11.29
CA VAL A 52 19.70 -2.76 12.00
C VAL A 52 19.99 -3.93 11.05
N PRO A 53 20.97 -4.80 11.36
CA PRO A 53 21.22 -6.00 10.56
C PRO A 53 20.04 -6.96 10.66
N ILE A 54 19.53 -7.42 9.51
CA ILE A 54 18.43 -8.40 9.47
C ILE A 54 19.03 -9.80 9.35
N PRO A 55 18.74 -10.72 10.30
CA PRO A 55 19.15 -12.11 10.16
C PRO A 55 18.46 -12.79 8.97
N PHE A 56 19.22 -13.62 8.25
CA PHE A 56 18.65 -14.47 7.21
C PHE A 56 18.14 -15.77 7.81
N TRP A 57 16.82 -15.99 7.74
CA TRP A 57 16.15 -17.16 8.30
C TRP A 57 15.98 -18.32 7.30
N GLY A 58 16.62 -18.21 6.13
CA GLY A 58 16.58 -19.22 5.08
C GLY A 58 17.78 -20.19 5.08
N PRO A 59 17.95 -21.00 4.02
CA PRO A 59 17.09 -21.07 2.84
C PRO A 59 15.86 -21.96 3.03
N LEU A 60 14.70 -21.52 2.55
CA LEU A 60 13.56 -22.42 2.34
C LEU A 60 13.85 -23.43 1.21
N PRO A 61 13.15 -24.59 1.17
CA PRO A 61 13.34 -25.58 0.12
C PRO A 61 13.04 -25.03 -1.29
N GLU A 62 13.88 -25.34 -2.28
CA GLU A 62 13.71 -24.84 -3.67
C GLU A 62 12.39 -25.27 -4.30
N VAL A 63 11.85 -26.44 -3.91
CA VAL A 63 10.52 -26.89 -4.38
C VAL A 63 9.44 -25.89 -4.02
N LEU A 64 9.52 -25.26 -2.84
CA LEU A 64 8.56 -24.24 -2.41
C LEU A 64 8.70 -22.96 -3.26
N PHE A 65 9.93 -22.57 -3.58
CA PHE A 65 10.20 -21.46 -4.48
C PHE A 65 9.63 -21.71 -5.88
N ASN A 66 9.94 -22.87 -6.48
CA ASN A 66 9.47 -23.24 -7.82
C ASN A 66 7.94 -23.32 -7.88
N ALA A 67 7.30 -23.90 -6.86
CA ALA A 67 5.84 -23.95 -6.76
C ALA A 67 5.22 -22.55 -6.66
N ALA A 68 5.77 -21.67 -5.80
CA ALA A 68 5.28 -20.31 -5.66
C ALA A 68 5.45 -19.49 -6.95
N GLN A 69 6.59 -19.65 -7.64
CA GLN A 69 6.87 -19.02 -8.92
C GLN A 69 5.87 -19.48 -10.00
N PHE A 70 5.62 -20.79 -10.09
CA PHE A 70 4.67 -21.37 -11.03
C PHE A 70 3.24 -20.83 -10.79
N ILE A 71 2.79 -20.83 -9.54
CA ILE A 71 1.47 -20.30 -9.15
C ILE A 71 1.36 -18.81 -9.52
N PHE A 72 2.41 -18.02 -9.23
CA PHE A 72 2.44 -16.60 -9.56
C PHE A 72 2.35 -16.35 -11.07
N TYR A 73 3.06 -17.13 -11.89
CA TYR A 73 3.00 -17.01 -13.36
C TYR A 73 1.61 -17.36 -13.92
N ILE A 74 0.99 -18.43 -13.44
CA ILE A 74 -0.39 -18.79 -13.85
C ILE A 74 -1.36 -17.65 -13.50
N LEU A 75 -1.31 -17.15 -12.27
CA LEU A 75 -2.23 -16.10 -11.83
C LEU A 75 -1.96 -14.76 -12.52
N THR A 76 -0.72 -14.48 -12.89
CA THR A 76 -0.36 -13.33 -13.73
C THR A 76 -0.98 -13.45 -15.11
N PHE A 77 -0.86 -14.62 -15.75
CA PHE A 77 -1.48 -14.88 -17.06
C PHE A 77 -3.01 -14.76 -17.00
N LEU A 78 -3.65 -15.35 -15.98
CA LEU A 78 -5.09 -15.24 -15.76
C LEU A 78 -5.54 -13.79 -15.53
N PHE A 79 -4.77 -13.01 -14.78
CA PHE A 79 -5.05 -11.59 -14.56
C PHE A 79 -4.94 -10.78 -15.86
N ILE A 80 -3.88 -10.99 -16.65
CA ILE A 80 -3.71 -10.36 -17.96
C ILE A 80 -4.88 -10.74 -18.88
N PHE A 81 -5.28 -12.01 -18.89
CA PHE A 81 -6.44 -12.46 -19.65
C PHE A 81 -7.73 -11.72 -19.25
N VAL A 82 -7.99 -11.53 -17.95
CA VAL A 82 -9.14 -10.74 -17.48
C VAL A 82 -9.08 -9.30 -18.00
N VAL A 83 -7.92 -8.65 -17.92
CA VAL A 83 -7.72 -7.27 -18.38
C VAL A 83 -7.93 -7.16 -19.89
N LEU A 84 -7.32 -8.06 -20.67
CA LEU A 84 -7.44 -8.10 -22.14
C LEU A 84 -8.87 -8.41 -22.58
N LYS A 85 -9.52 -9.39 -21.94
CA LYS A 85 -10.92 -9.72 -22.19
C LYS A 85 -11.82 -8.50 -22.01
N LYS A 86 -11.65 -7.74 -20.92
CA LYS A 86 -12.41 -6.52 -20.67
C LYS A 86 -12.08 -5.41 -21.67
N PHE A 87 -10.83 -5.28 -22.07
CA PHE A 87 -10.45 -4.31 -23.10
C PHE A 87 -11.08 -4.64 -24.47
N ILE A 88 -11.03 -5.91 -24.88
CA ILE A 88 -11.49 -6.34 -26.21
C ILE A 88 -13.01 -6.41 -26.28
N MET A 89 -13.64 -7.11 -25.32
CA MET A 89 -15.07 -7.41 -25.32
C MET A 89 -15.92 -6.29 -24.74
N GLU A 90 -15.47 -5.65 -23.67
CA GLU A 90 -16.25 -4.62 -22.96
C GLU A 90 -15.79 -3.20 -23.30
N LYS A 91 -14.70 -3.04 -24.06
CA LYS A 91 -14.07 -1.73 -24.37
C LYS A 91 -13.73 -0.92 -23.13
N LYS A 92 -13.43 -1.61 -22.02
CA LYS A 92 -13.09 -1.00 -20.73
C LYS A 92 -11.61 -1.16 -20.42
N LEU A 93 -10.95 -0.04 -20.17
CA LEU A 93 -9.59 -0.01 -19.64
C LEU A 93 -9.62 -0.07 -18.12
N ILE A 94 -8.69 -0.86 -17.55
CA ILE A 94 -8.45 -0.82 -16.11
C ILE A 94 -8.00 0.60 -15.71
N PRO A 95 -8.52 1.18 -14.62
CA PRO A 95 -8.12 2.52 -14.22
C PRO A 95 -6.63 2.64 -13.95
N LEU A 96 -6.02 3.73 -14.44
CA LEU A 96 -4.60 4.02 -14.26
C LEU A 96 -4.14 3.90 -12.79
N PRO A 97 -4.87 4.41 -11.77
CA PRO A 97 -4.45 4.22 -10.38
C PRO A 97 -4.35 2.75 -9.96
N SER A 98 -5.21 1.87 -10.49
CA SER A 98 -5.15 0.43 -10.22
C SER A 98 -3.95 -0.22 -10.90
N VAL A 99 -3.61 0.20 -12.11
CA VAL A 99 -2.39 -0.26 -12.82
C VAL A 99 -1.15 0.18 -12.08
N LEU A 100 -1.06 1.46 -11.72
CA LEU A 100 0.06 2.00 -10.96
C LEU A 100 0.24 1.25 -9.64
N LEU A 101 -0.84 0.97 -8.91
CA LEU A 101 -0.78 0.12 -7.71
C LEU A 101 -0.17 -1.27 -7.97
N VAL A 102 -0.60 -1.96 -9.02
CA VAL A 102 -0.05 -3.28 -9.37
C VAL A 102 1.43 -3.18 -9.75
N LEU A 103 1.80 -2.19 -10.55
CA LEU A 103 3.18 -1.93 -10.96
C LEU A 103 4.06 -1.62 -9.75
N THR A 104 3.57 -0.78 -8.85
CA THR A 104 4.26 -0.39 -7.63
C THR A 104 4.57 -1.59 -6.74
N VAL A 105 3.60 -2.48 -6.49
CA VAL A 105 3.82 -3.71 -5.70
C VAL A 105 4.76 -4.67 -6.44
N SER A 106 4.63 -4.77 -7.76
CA SER A 106 5.54 -5.58 -8.60
C SER A 106 6.98 -5.07 -8.53
N CYS A 107 7.21 -3.77 -8.68
CA CYS A 107 8.52 -3.14 -8.59
C CYS A 107 9.14 -3.34 -7.21
N LEU A 108 8.37 -3.19 -6.14
CA LEU A 108 8.83 -3.46 -4.78
C LEU A 108 9.25 -4.92 -4.62
N GLY A 109 8.40 -5.87 -5.04
CA GLY A 109 8.64 -7.29 -4.82
C GLY A 109 9.70 -7.92 -5.72
N LEU A 110 9.87 -7.42 -6.95
CA LEU A 110 10.75 -7.99 -7.96
C LEU A 110 12.11 -7.29 -8.06
N SER A 111 12.26 -6.11 -7.47
CA SER A 111 13.55 -5.41 -7.38
C SER A 111 14.59 -6.19 -6.55
N LYS A 112 15.84 -5.72 -6.61
CA LYS A 112 17.00 -6.27 -5.89
C LYS A 112 17.87 -5.12 -5.37
N ASP A 113 18.66 -5.38 -4.33
CA ASP A 113 19.72 -4.51 -3.84
C ASP A 113 19.28 -3.04 -3.65
N THR A 114 20.08 -2.09 -4.15
CA THR A 114 19.81 -0.65 -4.07
C THR A 114 18.47 -0.27 -4.70
N SER A 115 18.04 -0.94 -5.78
CA SER A 115 16.72 -0.69 -6.36
C SER A 115 15.60 -1.08 -5.40
N ASN A 116 15.76 -2.16 -4.65
CA ASN A 116 14.79 -2.57 -3.64
C ASN A 116 14.74 -1.58 -2.47
N ALA A 117 15.90 -1.13 -1.98
CA ALA A 117 15.98 -0.10 -0.94
C ALA A 117 15.32 1.22 -1.38
N MET A 118 15.59 1.67 -2.61
CA MET A 118 14.96 2.86 -3.17
C MET A 118 13.45 2.70 -3.33
N MET A 119 12.99 1.54 -3.80
CA MET A 119 11.55 1.27 -3.88
C MET A 119 10.92 1.29 -2.49
N TRP A 120 11.50 0.66 -1.47
CA TRP A 120 11.00 0.72 -0.09
C TRP A 120 10.93 2.14 0.48
N PHE A 121 11.82 3.03 0.07
CA PHE A 121 11.78 4.42 0.49
C PHE A 121 10.66 5.20 -0.23
N TYR A 122 10.58 5.11 -1.55
CA TYR A 122 9.67 5.93 -2.35
C TYR A 122 8.25 5.37 -2.48
N VAL A 123 8.10 4.05 -2.55
CA VAL A 123 6.81 3.42 -2.87
C VAL A 123 5.83 3.46 -1.68
N PRO A 124 6.13 2.87 -0.52
CA PRO A 124 5.26 2.96 0.65
C PRO A 124 5.17 4.40 1.17
N GLY A 125 6.31 5.10 1.26
CA GLY A 125 6.38 6.45 1.80
C GLY A 125 5.63 7.49 0.97
N PHE A 126 5.88 7.55 -0.34
CA PHE A 126 5.29 8.58 -1.20
C PHE A 126 4.06 8.09 -1.95
N PHE A 127 4.13 6.99 -2.69
CA PHE A 127 3.00 6.58 -3.53
C PHE A 127 1.81 6.09 -2.70
N HIS A 128 2.04 5.22 -1.72
CA HIS A 128 0.97 4.75 -0.85
C HIS A 128 0.52 5.83 0.15
N GLY A 129 1.47 6.55 0.76
CA GLY A 129 1.17 7.69 1.64
C GLY A 129 0.34 8.78 0.96
N SER A 130 0.66 9.15 -0.29
CA SER A 130 -0.11 10.17 -1.03
C SER A 130 -1.54 9.73 -1.36
N GLN A 131 -1.79 8.44 -1.56
CA GLN A 131 -3.15 7.91 -1.76
C GLN A 131 -3.99 8.10 -0.51
N TYR A 132 -3.46 7.75 0.67
CA TYR A 132 -4.16 7.97 1.93
C TYR A 132 -4.31 9.45 2.25
N LEU A 133 -3.31 10.28 1.97
CA LEU A 133 -3.42 11.73 2.10
C LEU A 133 -4.58 12.28 1.26
N ALA A 134 -4.70 11.84 0.00
CA ALA A 134 -5.81 12.24 -0.87
C ALA A 134 -7.17 11.77 -0.34
N VAL A 135 -7.26 10.54 0.19
CA VAL A 135 -8.48 10.02 0.80
C VAL A 135 -8.85 10.80 2.05
N CYS A 136 -7.94 10.99 3.00
CA CYS A 136 -8.19 11.71 4.25
C CYS A 136 -8.54 13.17 3.99
N LEU A 137 -7.86 13.82 3.05
CA LEU A 137 -8.20 15.18 2.62
C LEU A 137 -9.61 15.25 2.04
N SER A 138 -10.01 14.28 1.21
CA SER A 138 -11.36 14.25 0.66
C SER A 138 -12.45 14.09 1.74
N TYR A 139 -12.18 13.30 2.79
CA TYR A 139 -13.08 13.17 3.94
C TYR A 139 -13.14 14.45 4.76
N TYR A 140 -11.99 15.04 5.09
CA TYR A 140 -11.91 16.30 5.85
C TYR A 140 -12.69 17.43 5.16
N LEU A 141 -12.51 17.57 3.85
CA LEU A 141 -13.23 18.59 3.08
C LEU A 141 -14.74 18.28 2.99
N LYS A 142 -15.14 17.00 2.94
CA LYS A 142 -16.56 16.60 2.98
C LYS A 142 -17.22 16.99 4.29
N GLU A 143 -16.55 16.77 5.42
CA GLU A 143 -17.04 17.19 6.75
C GLU A 143 -17.20 18.72 6.89
N LYS A 144 -16.48 19.49 6.07
CA LYS A 144 -16.62 20.95 5.97
C LYS A 144 -17.74 21.40 5.04
N GLY A 145 -18.62 20.50 4.59
CA GLY A 145 -19.83 20.82 3.84
C GLY A 145 -19.65 20.82 2.32
N MET A 146 -18.65 20.11 1.79
CA MET A 146 -18.53 19.99 0.33
C MET A 146 -19.68 19.16 -0.28
N PRO A 147 -20.25 19.61 -1.41
CA PRO A 147 -21.24 18.86 -2.19
C PRO A 147 -20.77 17.45 -2.57
N GLU A 148 -21.68 16.48 -2.50
CA GLU A 148 -21.42 15.13 -3.01
C GLU A 148 -21.31 15.13 -4.54
N GLY A 149 -20.45 14.27 -5.10
CA GLY A 149 -20.31 14.10 -6.55
C GLY A 149 -19.44 15.14 -7.27
N MET A 150 -18.71 15.97 -6.53
CA MET A 150 -17.83 16.98 -7.10
C MET A 150 -16.71 16.36 -7.98
N SER A 151 -16.34 17.05 -9.05
CA SER A 151 -15.26 16.60 -9.94
C SER A 151 -13.92 16.56 -9.20
N THR A 152 -12.99 15.71 -9.64
CA THR A 152 -11.65 15.61 -9.01
C THR A 152 -10.88 16.93 -9.08
N TRP A 153 -11.09 17.71 -10.14
CA TRP A 153 -10.46 19.02 -10.33
C TRP A 153 -10.98 20.06 -9.34
N ASP A 154 -12.27 20.03 -9.04
CA ASP A 154 -12.85 20.99 -8.10
C ASP A 154 -12.47 20.62 -6.66
N ILE A 155 -12.37 19.32 -6.33
CA ILE A 155 -11.78 18.87 -5.06
C ILE A 155 -10.33 19.37 -4.93
N ALA A 156 -9.53 19.33 -6.00
CA ALA A 156 -8.16 19.82 -5.99
C ALA A 156 -8.09 21.35 -5.76
N LYS A 157 -9.03 22.12 -6.34
CA LYS A 157 -9.14 23.57 -6.09
C LYS A 157 -9.49 23.85 -4.63
N VAL A 158 -10.44 23.10 -4.06
CA VAL A 158 -10.82 23.25 -2.65
C VAL A 158 -9.67 22.82 -1.74
N ALA A 159 -8.92 21.77 -2.08
CA ALA A 159 -7.71 21.36 -1.38
C ALA A 159 -6.62 22.44 -1.35
N ALA A 160 -6.54 23.27 -2.39
CA ALA A 160 -5.60 24.39 -2.46
C ALA A 160 -6.04 25.64 -1.68
N THR A 161 -7.22 25.63 -1.05
CA THR A 161 -7.65 26.71 -0.16
C THR A 161 -6.93 26.66 1.19
N ALA A 162 -6.97 27.75 1.96
CA ALA A 162 -6.32 27.84 3.28
C ALA A 162 -6.68 26.67 4.22
N PRO A 163 -7.95 26.24 4.35
CA PRO A 163 -8.31 25.07 5.15
C PRO A 163 -7.70 23.76 4.67
N GLY A 164 -7.64 23.54 3.35
CA GLY A 164 -7.06 22.35 2.74
C GLY A 164 -5.53 22.32 2.91
N LEU A 165 -4.87 23.44 2.62
CA LEU A 165 -3.43 23.60 2.82
C LEU A 165 -3.03 23.48 4.29
N LYS A 166 -3.82 24.04 5.21
CA LYS A 166 -3.59 23.88 6.65
C LYS A 166 -3.65 22.41 7.06
N TYR A 167 -4.67 21.68 6.61
CA TYR A 167 -4.79 20.25 6.91
C TYR A 167 -3.62 19.44 6.34
N VAL A 168 -3.31 19.62 5.05
CA VAL A 168 -2.18 18.93 4.40
C VAL A 168 -0.86 19.26 5.11
N GLY A 169 -0.64 20.54 5.43
CA GLY A 169 0.52 20.98 6.18
C GLY A 169 0.61 20.34 7.57
N THR A 170 -0.50 20.29 8.31
CA THR A 170 -0.55 19.60 9.62
C THR A 170 -0.20 18.13 9.49
N VAL A 171 -0.74 17.41 8.52
CA VAL A 171 -0.45 15.98 8.32
C VAL A 171 1.02 15.76 7.95
N ILE A 172 1.56 16.57 7.04
CA ILE A 172 2.98 16.49 6.62
C ILE A 172 3.90 16.80 7.80
N LEU A 173 3.68 17.90 8.52
CA LEU A 173 4.50 18.28 9.66
C LEU A 173 4.44 17.24 10.79
N THR A 174 3.27 16.65 11.02
CA THR A 174 3.11 15.55 11.97
C THR A 174 3.92 14.32 11.53
N GLY A 175 3.87 13.97 10.24
CA GLY A 175 4.70 12.92 9.67
C GLY A 175 6.20 13.20 9.82
N CYS A 176 6.66 14.41 9.51
CA CYS A 176 8.04 14.84 9.70
C CYS A 176 8.45 14.77 11.18
N PHE A 177 7.59 15.20 12.09
CA PHE A 177 7.85 15.10 13.52
C PHE A 177 8.06 13.65 13.97
N PHE A 178 7.20 12.72 13.55
CA PHE A 178 7.37 11.30 13.86
C PHE A 178 8.65 10.72 13.26
N TYR A 179 8.86 10.86 11.95
CA TYR A 179 9.93 10.15 11.24
C TYR A 179 11.30 10.83 11.26
N VAL A 180 11.36 12.11 11.64
CA VAL A 180 12.61 12.89 11.69
C VAL A 180 12.81 13.48 13.09
N GLY A 181 11.79 14.14 13.63
CA GLY A 181 11.87 14.81 14.94
C GLY A 181 12.16 13.86 16.10
N ILE A 182 11.39 12.77 16.23
CA ILE A 182 11.58 11.78 17.29
C ILE A 182 12.95 11.09 17.18
N PRO A 183 13.36 10.53 16.02
CA PRO A 183 14.71 9.96 15.87
C PRO A 183 15.84 10.94 16.19
N HIS A 184 15.75 12.21 15.75
CA HIS A 184 16.75 13.22 16.08
C HIS A 184 16.81 13.54 17.57
N PHE A 185 15.66 13.63 18.25
CA PHE A 185 15.62 13.87 19.69
C PHE A 185 16.33 12.75 20.46
N PHE A 186 16.06 11.49 20.16
CA PHE A 186 16.75 10.37 20.81
C PHE A 186 18.22 10.25 20.41
N MET A 187 18.59 10.68 19.20
CA MET A 187 19.99 10.76 18.80
C MET A 187 20.79 11.71 19.70
N GLN A 188 20.18 12.81 20.17
CA GLN A 188 20.81 13.71 21.14
C GLN A 188 21.03 13.05 22.52
N LEU A 189 20.29 11.98 22.83
CA LEU A 189 20.45 11.18 24.05
C LEU A 189 21.44 10.02 23.88
N GLY A 190 22.10 9.91 22.72
CA GLY A 190 23.11 8.89 22.43
C GLY A 190 22.57 7.60 21.76
N PHE A 191 21.29 7.57 21.36
CA PHE A 191 20.74 6.44 20.61
C PHE A 191 21.07 6.52 19.11
N ASP A 192 21.22 5.37 18.46
CA ASP A 192 21.39 5.33 17.00
C ASP A 192 20.10 5.79 16.29
N TYR A 193 20.24 6.75 15.36
CA TYR A 193 19.11 7.32 14.62
C TYR A 193 18.30 6.25 13.88
N ALA A 194 19.00 5.29 13.28
CA ALA A 194 18.41 4.33 12.38
C ALA A 194 17.61 3.28 13.19
N MET A 195 18.13 2.86 14.34
CA MET A 195 17.40 2.05 15.32
C MET A 195 16.10 2.72 15.79
N VAL A 196 16.15 4.00 16.18
CA VAL A 196 14.95 4.73 16.64
C VAL A 196 13.97 4.95 15.48
N GLY A 197 14.47 5.29 14.28
CA GLY A 197 13.66 5.42 13.08
C GLY A 197 12.93 4.12 12.73
N GLY A 198 13.61 2.97 12.83
CA GLY A 198 13.00 1.65 12.66
C GLY A 198 11.92 1.36 13.70
N LEU A 199 12.13 1.73 14.97
CA LEU A 199 11.15 1.57 16.03
C LEU A 199 9.91 2.45 15.81
N VAL A 200 10.10 3.73 15.46
CA VAL A 200 8.98 4.63 15.12
C VAL A 200 8.19 4.06 13.95
N LEU A 201 8.88 3.63 12.88
CA LEU A 201 8.25 3.02 11.72
C LEU A 201 7.46 1.77 12.12
N GLY A 202 8.00 0.90 12.97
CA GLY A 202 7.31 -0.26 13.51
C GLY A 202 6.03 0.11 14.26
N VAL A 203 6.11 1.07 15.20
CA VAL A 203 4.98 1.55 16.00
C VAL A 203 3.89 2.17 15.11
N VAL A 204 4.27 3.04 14.18
CA VAL A 204 3.32 3.70 13.27
C VAL A 204 2.66 2.68 12.33
N ASN A 205 3.40 1.71 11.80
CA ASN A 205 2.81 0.65 10.98
C ASN A 205 1.86 -0.22 11.80
N TYR A 206 2.23 -0.60 13.03
CA TYR A 206 1.37 -1.40 13.89
C TYR A 206 0.06 -0.66 14.22
N HIS A 207 0.17 0.62 14.59
CA HIS A 207 -0.98 1.50 14.78
C HIS A 207 -1.83 1.61 13.51
N HIS A 208 -1.20 1.81 12.35
CA HIS A 208 -1.89 1.87 11.06
C HIS A 208 -2.67 0.58 10.76
N PHE A 209 -2.06 -0.59 10.92
CA PHE A 209 -2.73 -1.87 10.67
C PHE A 209 -3.90 -2.13 11.62
N ILE A 210 -3.76 -1.79 12.91
CA ILE A 210 -4.85 -1.91 13.89
C ILE A 210 -6.00 -0.98 13.49
N THR A 211 -5.70 0.29 13.21
CA THR A 211 -6.70 1.29 12.85
C THR A 211 -7.43 0.90 11.56
N ASP A 212 -6.71 0.46 10.53
CA ASP A 212 -7.32 -0.04 9.30
C ASP A 212 -8.20 -1.26 9.58
N ALA A 213 -7.71 -2.25 10.33
CA ALA A 213 -8.49 -3.43 10.69
C ALA A 213 -9.79 -3.06 11.44
N ALA A 214 -9.73 -2.09 12.36
CA ALA A 214 -10.89 -1.57 13.04
C ALA A 214 -11.87 -0.88 12.07
N ILE A 215 -11.39 0.06 11.24
CA ILE A 215 -12.22 0.78 10.25
C ILE A 215 -12.92 -0.20 9.30
N TRP A 216 -12.19 -1.20 8.79
CA TRP A 216 -12.75 -2.18 7.86
C TRP A 216 -13.80 -3.08 8.53
N ARG A 217 -13.57 -3.49 9.79
CA ARG A 217 -14.57 -4.25 10.56
C ARG A 217 -15.79 -3.42 10.90
N LEU A 218 -15.64 -2.14 11.21
CA LEU A 218 -16.75 -1.21 11.48
C LEU A 218 -17.65 -0.96 10.25
N ARG A 219 -17.24 -1.37 9.03
CA ARG A 219 -18.13 -1.33 7.85
C ARG A 219 -19.14 -2.48 7.83
N ASP A 220 -18.84 -3.61 8.45
CA ASP A 220 -19.81 -4.68 8.64
C ASP A 220 -20.77 -4.26 9.76
N LYS A 221 -22.07 -4.18 9.42
CA LYS A 221 -23.11 -3.76 10.36
C LYS A 221 -23.11 -4.61 11.63
N ARG A 222 -22.90 -5.92 11.51
CA ARG A 222 -22.87 -6.85 12.64
C ARG A 222 -21.65 -6.60 13.53
N CYS A 223 -20.48 -6.45 12.93
CA CYS A 223 -19.26 -6.15 13.69
C CYS A 223 -19.32 -4.77 14.34
N ARG A 224 -19.90 -3.77 13.65
CA ARG A 224 -20.08 -2.42 14.17
C ARG A 224 -20.98 -2.38 15.40
N GLU A 225 -22.10 -3.09 15.36
CA GLU A 225 -23.03 -3.19 16.50
C GLU A 225 -22.36 -3.83 17.72
N LEU A 226 -21.47 -4.82 17.52
CA LEU A 226 -20.73 -5.47 18.61
C LEU A 226 -19.57 -4.63 19.16
N LEU A 227 -18.93 -3.80 18.33
CA LEU A 227 -17.74 -3.02 18.70
C LEU A 227 -18.06 -1.62 19.25
N LEU A 228 -19.26 -1.11 19.02
CA LEU A 228 -19.73 0.22 19.48
C LEU A 228 -20.78 0.13 20.60
N ALA A 229 -21.19 -1.08 20.99
CA ALA A 229 -21.99 -1.32 22.20
C ALA A 229 -21.10 -1.34 23.45
#